data_AF-A0A9E1UP28-F1
#
_entry.id   AF-A0A9E1UP28-F1
#
_cell.length_a   1.000
_cell.length_b   1.000
_cell.length_c   1.000
_cell.angle_alpha   90.00
_cell.angle_beta   90.00
_cell.angle_gamma   90.00
#
_symmetry.space_group_name_H-M   'P 1'
#
loop_
_entity.id
_entity.type
_entity.pdbx_description
1 polymer ?
#
loop_
_entity_poly.entity_id
_entity_poly.type
_entity_poly.pdbx_seq_one_letter_code
_entity_poly.pdbx_strand_id
1 'polypeptide(L)'
;PNIVPTGLRLQHPDRPDRFHRYMTLAPLTDAFVPDGKLLSLLGVKDATEEWDVLHHAPCLLERDIYTLLSYMTDTGDGLKRSLDGLMICLGDGIRGDEWQWLRERFETGFVEGVEKVLAPTLIWSDAAFHNTLPAYIRTRRWTAHKFCYEVAEHGTRCGAVMRSENVAKAQGALFVPNFDLLSEDEKQAVTDYKNGPVVCTAAAENFAPADYGICSDICVVDPFSDYPMCAFTFNTNIENKDAITALVEVDDGTENLQGDPVDAAEHGNVLVETLTFCKVNTGFVEACALLLKTVGNDLFTCNLPIMPMQMADGRYRLYITNPAMNSYGFAIVTAGRPIKDVANISTYPVLPVKFVDSPDEHVSWIGKDSSGTQRSFRAKVTPGGVTILDVVL
;
A
#
# COMPACT_ATOMS: atom_id res chain seq x y z
N PRO A 1 -13.37 12.05 0.95
CA PRO A 1 -12.28 12.37 -0.01
C PRO A 1 -12.75 12.07 -1.44
N ASN A 2 -12.36 12.90 -2.42
CA ASN A 2 -12.67 12.62 -3.83
C ASN A 2 -11.57 11.69 -4.40
N ILE A 3 -11.87 10.40 -4.54
CA ILE A 3 -10.90 9.37 -4.95
C ILE A 3 -11.38 8.75 -6.27
N VAL A 4 -11.00 9.40 -7.38
CA VAL A 4 -11.38 9.00 -8.74
C VAL A 4 -10.15 8.74 -9.64
N PRO A 5 -9.19 7.90 -9.22
CA PRO A 5 -7.91 7.78 -9.92
C PRO A 5 -8.07 7.28 -11.35
N THR A 6 -8.97 6.32 -11.58
CA THR A 6 -9.20 5.78 -12.92
C THR A 6 -9.89 6.78 -13.84
N GLY A 7 -10.88 7.56 -13.34
CA GLY A 7 -11.51 8.62 -14.13
C GLY A 7 -10.49 9.66 -14.60
N LEU A 8 -9.64 10.16 -13.68
CA LEU A 8 -8.58 11.11 -14.00
C LEU A 8 -7.56 10.57 -15.01
N ARG A 9 -7.21 9.29 -14.90
CA ARG A 9 -6.33 8.61 -15.85
C ARG A 9 -6.96 8.54 -17.24
N LEU A 10 -8.24 8.19 -17.33
CA LEU A 10 -8.93 8.11 -18.62
C LEU A 10 -9.02 9.48 -19.30
N GLN A 11 -9.22 10.55 -18.52
CA GLN A 11 -9.23 11.92 -19.02
C GLN A 11 -7.84 12.42 -19.43
N HIS A 12 -6.79 11.93 -18.78
CA HIS A 12 -5.40 12.38 -18.99
C HIS A 12 -4.41 11.19 -19.02
N PRO A 13 -4.43 10.36 -20.07
CA PRO A 13 -3.64 9.13 -20.15
C PRO A 13 -2.13 9.37 -20.33
N ASP A 14 -1.74 10.60 -20.66
CA ASP A 14 -0.37 11.10 -20.76
C ASP A 14 0.25 11.40 -19.39
N ARG A 15 -0.56 11.46 -18.33
CA ARG A 15 -0.10 11.70 -16.97
C ARG A 15 0.22 10.38 -16.24
N PRO A 16 1.12 10.40 -15.23
CA PRO A 16 1.37 9.23 -14.38
C PRO A 16 0.08 8.70 -13.72
N ASP A 17 0.00 7.39 -13.50
CA ASP A 17 -1.12 6.79 -12.78
C ASP A 17 -1.09 7.27 -11.32
N ARG A 18 -2.21 7.81 -10.83
CA ARG A 18 -2.31 8.38 -9.47
C ARG A 18 -3.02 7.45 -8.51
N PHE A 19 -3.24 6.20 -8.91
CA PHE A 19 -3.94 5.21 -8.11
C PHE A 19 -3.45 5.15 -6.65
N HIS A 20 -2.17 4.87 -6.42
CA HIS A 20 -1.65 4.72 -5.05
C HIS A 20 -1.78 6.02 -4.24
N ARG A 21 -1.52 7.17 -4.87
CA ARG A 21 -1.67 8.50 -4.25
C ARG A 21 -3.09 8.72 -3.75
N TYR A 22 -4.10 8.48 -4.58
CA TYR A 22 -5.48 8.71 -4.21
C TYR A 22 -6.00 7.68 -3.19
N MET A 23 -5.64 6.42 -3.38
CA MET A 23 -6.13 5.31 -2.56
C MET A 23 -5.67 5.43 -1.10
N THR A 24 -4.45 5.89 -0.87
CA THR A 24 -3.89 6.08 0.48
C THR A 24 -4.49 7.26 1.25
N LEU A 25 -5.25 8.15 0.59
CA LEU A 25 -5.94 9.25 1.28
C LEU A 25 -7.01 8.72 2.26
N ALA A 26 -7.69 7.63 1.91
CA ALA A 26 -8.77 7.08 2.74
C ALA A 26 -8.29 6.69 4.15
N PRO A 27 -7.32 5.78 4.32
CA PRO A 27 -6.87 5.38 5.65
C PRO A 27 -6.17 6.51 6.43
N LEU A 28 -5.44 7.41 5.75
CA LEU A 28 -4.81 8.55 6.42
C LEU A 28 -5.84 9.59 6.89
N THR A 29 -6.92 9.79 6.13
CA THR A 29 -8.00 10.68 6.56
C THR A 29 -8.75 10.09 7.74
N ASP A 30 -9.07 8.79 7.73
CA ASP A 30 -9.70 8.11 8.88
C ASP A 30 -8.85 8.24 10.14
N ALA A 31 -7.53 8.05 10.00
CA ALA A 31 -6.60 8.23 11.11
C ALA A 31 -6.59 9.67 11.64
N PHE A 32 -6.70 10.69 10.78
CA PHE A 32 -6.74 12.10 11.19
C PHE A 32 -8.06 12.51 11.86
N VAL A 33 -9.19 11.94 11.43
CA VAL A 33 -10.53 12.22 11.98
C VAL A 33 -11.22 10.93 12.44
N PRO A 34 -10.74 10.28 13.51
CA PRO A 34 -11.14 8.92 13.90
C PRO A 34 -12.62 8.78 14.30
N ASP A 35 -13.23 9.86 14.79
CA ASP A 35 -14.66 9.92 15.15
C ASP A 35 -15.57 10.30 13.96
N GLY A 36 -14.96 10.62 12.81
CA GLY A 36 -15.67 11.00 11.60
C GLY A 36 -16.35 9.81 10.92
N LYS A 37 -17.39 10.10 10.13
CA LYS A 37 -17.92 9.15 9.15
C LYS A 37 -17.33 9.45 7.79
N LEU A 38 -16.52 8.53 7.25
CA LEU A 38 -15.83 8.71 5.99
C LEU A 38 -16.53 7.95 4.86
N LEU A 39 -17.06 8.73 3.93
CA LEU A 39 -17.49 8.24 2.61
C LEU A 39 -16.47 8.67 1.56
N SER A 40 -16.11 7.75 0.68
CA SER A 40 -15.28 8.06 -0.50
C SER A 40 -16.16 8.22 -1.74
N LEU A 41 -15.90 9.25 -2.54
CA LEU A 41 -16.45 9.30 -3.90
C LEU A 41 -15.79 8.18 -4.71
N LEU A 42 -16.59 7.35 -5.37
CA LEU A 42 -16.15 6.34 -6.34
C LEU A 42 -16.51 6.81 -7.74
N GLY A 43 -15.51 6.94 -8.60
CA GLY A 43 -15.67 7.33 -10.00
C GLY A 43 -16.13 6.15 -10.84
N VAL A 44 -17.45 6.01 -11.02
CA VAL A 44 -18.04 4.94 -11.83
C VAL A 44 -18.28 5.42 -13.25
N LYS A 45 -19.04 6.51 -13.38
CA LYS A 45 -19.42 7.14 -14.62
C LYS A 45 -19.69 8.61 -14.36
N ASP A 46 -19.35 9.44 -15.33
CA ASP A 46 -19.70 10.85 -15.33
C ASP A 46 -19.93 11.30 -16.78
N ALA A 47 -21.20 11.33 -17.17
CA ALA A 47 -21.58 11.79 -18.49
C ALA A 47 -21.35 13.30 -18.69
N THR A 48 -21.23 14.07 -17.60
CA THR A 48 -21.01 15.52 -17.64
C THR A 48 -19.54 15.85 -17.84
N GLU A 49 -18.64 15.06 -17.25
CA GLU A 49 -17.18 15.16 -17.40
C GLU A 49 -16.61 14.24 -18.49
N GLU A 50 -17.48 13.60 -19.28
CA GLU A 50 -17.15 12.81 -20.48
C GLU A 50 -16.34 11.52 -20.23
N TRP A 51 -16.52 10.87 -19.08
CA TRP A 51 -15.85 9.61 -18.77
C TRP A 51 -16.79 8.51 -18.26
N ASP A 52 -16.52 7.26 -18.63
CA ASP A 52 -17.30 6.08 -18.25
C ASP A 52 -16.36 4.94 -17.87
N VAL A 53 -15.99 4.86 -16.59
CA VAL A 53 -15.03 3.85 -16.11
C VAL A 53 -15.66 2.46 -16.16
N LEU A 54 -16.96 2.37 -15.84
CA LEU A 54 -17.70 1.12 -15.84
C LEU A 54 -17.60 0.38 -17.17
N HIS A 55 -17.72 1.09 -18.28
CA HIS A 55 -17.68 0.48 -19.62
C HIS A 55 -16.27 0.47 -20.21
N HIS A 56 -15.46 1.51 -20.00
CA HIS A 56 -14.16 1.64 -20.66
C HIS A 56 -13.02 0.94 -19.90
N ALA A 57 -13.12 0.81 -18.59
CA ALA A 57 -12.06 0.26 -17.74
C ALA A 57 -12.60 -0.55 -16.53
N PRO A 58 -13.45 -1.57 -16.74
CA PRO A 58 -14.08 -2.32 -15.64
C PRO A 58 -13.08 -3.02 -14.70
N CYS A 59 -11.94 -3.49 -15.22
CA CYS A 59 -10.88 -4.09 -14.39
C CYS A 59 -10.25 -3.09 -13.41
N LEU A 60 -10.14 -1.83 -13.83
CA LEU A 60 -9.60 -0.76 -12.99
C LEU A 60 -10.64 -0.27 -12.00
N LEU A 61 -11.92 -0.25 -12.38
CA LEU A 61 -13.00 0.00 -11.44
C LEU A 61 -13.07 -1.07 -10.35
N GLU A 62 -12.92 -2.35 -10.70
CA GLU A 62 -12.81 -3.44 -9.72
C GLU A 62 -11.62 -3.21 -8.78
N ARG A 63 -10.43 -2.87 -9.31
CA ARG A 63 -9.26 -2.51 -8.49
C ARG A 63 -9.57 -1.39 -7.51
N ASP A 64 -10.20 -0.32 -7.99
CA ASP A 64 -10.52 0.86 -7.20
C ASP A 64 -11.49 0.50 -6.06
N ILE A 65 -12.56 -0.24 -6.35
CA ILE A 65 -13.54 -0.70 -5.36
C ILE A 65 -12.87 -1.57 -4.29
N TYR A 66 -12.18 -2.63 -4.70
CA TYR A 66 -11.60 -3.61 -3.80
C TYR A 66 -10.48 -3.02 -2.95
N THR A 67 -9.71 -2.08 -3.50
CA THR A 67 -8.68 -1.37 -2.73
C THR A 67 -9.30 -0.43 -1.72
N LEU A 68 -10.23 0.43 -2.13
CA LEU A 68 -10.83 1.42 -1.22
C LEU A 68 -11.49 0.76 -0.03
N LEU A 69 -12.23 -0.33 -0.26
CA LEU A 69 -13.00 -1.00 0.78
C LEU A 69 -12.18 -1.96 1.65
N SER A 70 -10.93 -2.26 1.28
CA SER A 70 -10.05 -3.17 2.05
C SER A 70 -9.08 -2.48 3.01
N TYR A 71 -8.92 -1.15 2.95
CA TYR A 71 -8.07 -0.48 3.93
C TYR A 71 -8.63 -0.59 5.34
N MET A 72 -7.78 -1.04 6.26
CA MET A 72 -8.13 -1.21 7.67
C MET A 72 -7.51 -0.12 8.54
N THR A 73 -8.18 0.19 9.62
CA THR A 73 -7.66 0.99 10.74
C THR A 73 -7.57 0.07 11.95
N ASP A 74 -6.37 -0.01 12.51
CA ASP A 74 -6.12 -0.71 13.76
C ASP A 74 -6.29 0.26 14.94
N THR A 75 -7.28 -0.04 15.77
CA THR A 75 -7.66 0.76 16.93
C THR A 75 -6.87 0.37 18.19
N GLY A 76 -6.01 -0.64 18.10
CA GLY A 76 -5.35 -1.27 19.24
C GLY A 76 -6.24 -2.29 20.00
N ASP A 77 -7.57 -2.19 19.87
CA ASP A 77 -8.53 -3.15 20.43
C ASP A 77 -9.19 -4.02 19.34
N GLY A 78 -8.88 -3.75 18.08
CA GLY A 78 -9.39 -4.48 16.93
C GLY A 78 -9.26 -3.69 15.62
N LEU A 79 -9.61 -4.35 14.52
CA LEU A 79 -9.59 -3.77 13.18
C LEU A 79 -10.98 -3.30 12.76
N LYS A 80 -11.04 -2.09 12.20
CA LYS A 80 -12.22 -1.58 11.48
C LYS A 80 -11.85 -1.21 10.05
N ARG A 81 -12.81 -1.12 9.13
CA ARG A 81 -12.56 -0.52 7.81
C ARG A 81 -12.31 0.98 7.98
N SER A 82 -11.43 1.54 7.14
CA SER A 82 -11.12 2.98 7.14
C SER A 82 -12.24 3.82 6.51
N LEU A 83 -13.13 3.21 5.74
CA LEU A 83 -14.27 3.85 5.10
C LEU A 83 -15.58 3.22 5.58
N ASP A 84 -16.53 4.06 5.95
CA ASP A 84 -17.89 3.63 6.29
C ASP A 84 -18.68 3.23 5.04
N GLY A 85 -18.35 3.81 3.88
CA GLY A 85 -19.01 3.50 2.63
C GLY A 85 -18.54 4.33 1.44
N LEU A 86 -19.32 4.24 0.37
CA LEU A 86 -19.05 4.88 -0.91
C LEU A 86 -20.17 5.85 -1.27
N MET A 87 -19.80 6.96 -1.90
CA MET A 87 -20.68 7.83 -2.66
C MET A 87 -20.39 7.58 -4.13
N ILE A 88 -21.41 7.27 -4.94
CA ILE A 88 -21.20 7.01 -6.38
C ILE A 88 -21.22 8.34 -7.13
N CYS A 89 -20.14 8.62 -7.86
CA CYS A 89 -20.07 9.79 -8.73
C CYS A 89 -21.07 9.61 -9.87
N LEU A 90 -21.97 10.59 -10.02
CA LEU A 90 -22.89 10.78 -11.14
C LEU A 90 -23.39 9.46 -11.77
N GLY A 91 -24.15 8.71 -10.98
CA GLY A 91 -24.73 7.43 -11.39
C GLY A 91 -25.91 7.53 -12.37
N ASP A 92 -26.05 8.64 -13.09
CA ASP A 92 -27.09 8.78 -14.09
C ASP A 92 -26.84 7.85 -15.29
N GLY A 93 -27.92 7.24 -15.78
CA GLY A 93 -27.85 6.31 -16.90
C GLY A 93 -27.11 5.00 -16.61
N ILE A 94 -26.88 4.64 -15.34
CA ILE A 94 -26.47 3.28 -14.95
C ILE A 94 -27.70 2.36 -14.96
N ARG A 95 -27.62 1.28 -15.73
CA ARG A 95 -28.72 0.32 -15.93
C ARG A 95 -28.84 -0.65 -14.75
N GLY A 96 -29.96 -1.38 -14.66
CA GLY A 96 -30.22 -2.30 -13.54
C GLY A 96 -29.21 -3.46 -13.44
N ASP A 97 -28.80 -4.02 -14.57
CA ASP A 97 -27.75 -5.04 -14.69
C ASP A 97 -26.37 -4.50 -14.30
N GLU A 98 -26.08 -3.25 -14.64
CA GLU A 98 -24.85 -2.56 -14.24
C GLU A 98 -24.81 -2.28 -12.73
N TRP A 99 -25.94 -1.89 -12.13
CA TRP A 99 -26.06 -1.77 -10.68
C TRP A 99 -25.89 -3.12 -9.96
N GLN A 100 -26.40 -4.20 -10.55
CA GLN A 100 -26.18 -5.54 -10.02
C GLN A 100 -24.71 -5.91 -10.06
N TRP A 101 -24.02 -5.66 -11.18
CA TRP A 101 -22.58 -5.87 -11.32
C TRP A 101 -21.81 -5.11 -10.23
N LEU A 102 -22.09 -3.81 -10.06
CA LEU A 102 -21.47 -2.99 -9.01
C LEU A 102 -21.71 -3.55 -7.61
N ARG A 103 -22.95 -3.98 -7.33
CA ARG A 103 -23.33 -4.55 -6.03
C ARG A 103 -22.50 -5.78 -5.68
N GLU A 104 -22.31 -6.70 -6.63
CA GLU A 104 -21.48 -7.91 -6.42
C GLU A 104 -20.03 -7.54 -6.02
N ARG A 105 -19.48 -6.49 -6.64
CA ARG A 105 -18.13 -5.98 -6.34
C ARG A 105 -18.09 -5.28 -4.98
N PHE A 106 -19.14 -4.52 -4.65
CA PHE A 106 -19.24 -3.89 -3.34
C PHE A 106 -19.31 -4.96 -2.24
N GLU A 107 -20.19 -5.95 -2.36
CA GLU A 107 -20.30 -7.06 -1.40
C GLU A 107 -18.98 -7.81 -1.22
N THR A 108 -18.24 -8.02 -2.31
CA THR A 108 -16.89 -8.61 -2.25
C THR A 108 -15.87 -7.69 -1.56
N GLY A 109 -15.91 -6.39 -1.84
CA GLY A 109 -14.98 -5.40 -1.30
C GLY A 109 -15.26 -5.03 0.16
N PHE A 110 -16.52 -5.08 0.61
CA PHE A 110 -16.93 -4.85 1.98
C PHE A 110 -16.42 -5.97 2.90
N VAL A 111 -15.16 -5.88 3.30
CA VAL A 111 -14.52 -6.90 4.15
C VAL A 111 -15.03 -6.81 5.58
N GLU A 112 -15.51 -7.94 6.08
CA GLU A 112 -15.89 -8.12 7.48
C GLU A 112 -15.11 -9.29 8.09
N GLY A 113 -14.99 -9.28 9.42
CA GLY A 113 -14.34 -10.38 10.14
C GLY A 113 -12.83 -10.48 9.93
N VAL A 114 -12.14 -9.38 9.61
CA VAL A 114 -10.68 -9.35 9.61
C VAL A 114 -10.18 -9.39 11.06
N GLU A 115 -9.42 -10.41 11.40
CA GLU A 115 -8.80 -10.58 12.72
C GLU A 115 -7.41 -9.94 12.77
N LYS A 116 -6.62 -10.09 11.69
CA LYS A 116 -5.26 -9.56 11.62
C LYS A 116 -4.89 -9.16 10.19
N VAL A 117 -4.20 -8.03 10.04
CA VAL A 117 -3.51 -7.66 8.80
C VAL A 117 -2.07 -8.15 8.87
N LEU A 118 -1.63 -8.89 7.85
CA LEU A 118 -0.26 -9.44 7.77
C LEU A 118 0.65 -8.60 6.86
N ALA A 119 0.18 -7.45 6.36
CA ALA A 119 1.03 -6.43 5.75
C ALA A 119 1.45 -5.40 6.81
N PRO A 120 2.48 -4.57 6.55
CA PRO A 120 2.87 -3.53 7.50
C PRO A 120 1.73 -2.60 7.88
N THR A 121 1.71 -2.18 9.14
CA THR A 121 0.80 -1.16 9.67
C THR A 121 1.51 0.18 9.68
N LEU A 122 0.97 1.16 8.98
CA LEU A 122 1.50 2.52 8.98
C LEU A 122 1.09 3.24 10.28
N ILE A 123 2.04 3.88 10.94
CA ILE A 123 1.79 4.70 12.13
C ILE A 123 1.48 6.13 11.73
N TRP A 124 0.28 6.59 12.09
CA TRP A 124 -0.16 7.97 11.96
C TRP A 124 0.13 8.74 13.26
N SER A 125 0.72 9.93 13.15
CA SER A 125 0.96 10.84 14.26
C SER A 125 0.46 12.23 13.91
N ASP A 126 -0.41 12.79 14.76
CA ASP A 126 -0.87 14.17 14.62
C ASP A 126 0.31 15.16 14.83
N ALA A 127 1.23 14.85 15.74
CA ALA A 127 2.43 15.65 15.96
C ALA A 127 3.32 15.69 14.72
N ALA A 128 3.64 14.53 14.13
CA ALA A 128 4.42 14.47 12.89
C ALA A 128 3.69 15.15 11.73
N PHE A 129 2.37 15.02 11.63
CA PHE A 129 1.57 15.73 10.64
C PHE A 129 1.70 17.26 10.79
N HIS A 130 1.55 17.79 12.00
CA HIS A 130 1.71 19.22 12.25
C HIS A 130 3.15 19.71 12.05
N ASN A 131 4.14 18.91 12.45
CA ASN A 131 5.57 19.20 12.26
C ASN A 131 6.00 19.07 10.80
N THR A 132 5.22 18.40 9.95
CA THR A 132 5.51 18.25 8.52
C THR A 132 5.46 19.59 7.79
N LEU A 133 4.54 20.50 8.13
CA LEU A 133 4.42 21.78 7.42
C LEU A 133 5.69 22.65 7.48
N PRO A 134 6.23 22.99 8.67
CA PRO A 134 7.47 23.77 8.73
C PRO A 134 8.67 23.01 8.14
N ALA A 135 8.72 21.69 8.26
CA ALA A 135 9.77 20.87 7.65
C ALA A 135 9.69 20.90 6.12
N TYR A 136 8.49 20.76 5.55
CA TYR A 136 8.23 20.83 4.12
C TYR A 136 8.55 22.23 3.55
N ILE A 137 8.16 23.31 4.24
CA ILE A 137 8.50 24.67 3.79
C ILE A 137 10.02 24.83 3.66
N ARG A 138 10.78 24.31 4.63
CA ARG A 138 12.25 24.42 4.64
C ARG A 138 12.95 23.56 3.59
N THR A 139 12.50 22.32 3.40
CA THR A 139 13.30 21.32 2.68
C THR A 139 12.58 20.65 1.52
N ARG A 140 11.29 20.93 1.33
CA ARG A 140 10.40 20.23 0.39
C ARG A 140 10.50 18.70 0.49
N ARG A 141 10.86 18.18 1.67
CA ARG A 141 10.96 16.73 1.92
C ARG A 141 9.61 16.04 1.78
N TRP A 142 9.67 14.73 1.58
CA TRP A 142 8.48 13.90 1.46
C TRP A 142 7.65 13.86 2.75
N THR A 143 6.33 13.93 2.60
CA THR A 143 5.37 13.75 3.69
C THR A 143 5.11 12.26 3.97
N ALA A 144 4.42 11.96 5.08
CA ALA A 144 3.98 10.59 5.38
C ALA A 144 3.10 10.02 4.26
N HIS A 145 2.21 10.84 3.67
CA HIS A 145 1.39 10.45 2.52
C HIS A 145 2.26 10.11 1.30
N LYS A 146 3.25 10.95 0.99
CA LYS A 146 4.19 10.74 -0.13
C LYS A 146 4.92 9.41 0.00
N PHE A 147 5.52 9.13 1.16
CA PHE A 147 6.15 7.83 1.41
C PHE A 147 5.16 6.67 1.27
N CYS A 148 3.97 6.79 1.85
CA CYS A 148 2.98 5.73 1.84
C CYS A 148 2.59 5.31 0.42
N TYR A 149 2.38 6.27 -0.50
CA TYR A 149 1.96 5.91 -1.85
C TYR A 149 3.12 5.53 -2.77
N GLU A 150 4.30 6.14 -2.61
CA GLU A 150 5.49 5.82 -3.41
C GLU A 150 5.97 4.39 -3.15
N VAL A 151 6.02 3.97 -1.88
CA VAL A 151 6.35 2.58 -1.52
C VAL A 151 5.28 1.61 -2.03
N ALA A 152 4.00 2.01 -1.99
CA ALA A 152 2.92 1.19 -2.52
C ALA A 152 3.00 1.00 -4.04
N GLU A 153 3.42 2.03 -4.78
CA GLU A 153 3.66 1.98 -6.22
C GLU A 153 4.83 1.06 -6.57
N HIS A 154 5.88 1.03 -5.74
CA HIS A 154 7.01 0.11 -5.85
C HIS A 154 6.74 -1.29 -5.24
N GLY A 155 5.47 -1.59 -4.96
CA GLY A 155 5.00 -2.95 -4.75
C GLY A 155 4.75 -3.38 -3.30
N THR A 156 4.88 -2.47 -2.34
CA THR A 156 4.55 -2.77 -0.93
C THR A 156 3.55 -1.78 -0.35
N ARG A 157 2.32 -2.26 -0.15
CA ARG A 157 1.25 -1.49 0.49
C ARG A 157 1.20 -1.78 1.98
N CYS A 158 0.97 -0.74 2.79
CA CYS A 158 0.54 -0.90 4.18
C CYS A 158 -0.93 -1.36 4.21
N GLY A 159 -1.23 -2.44 4.91
CA GLY A 159 -2.59 -3.01 4.93
C GLY A 159 -3.49 -2.38 6.00
N ALA A 160 -2.88 -1.72 6.99
CA ALA A 160 -3.59 -0.98 8.02
C ALA A 160 -2.90 0.34 8.35
N VAL A 161 -3.64 1.26 8.96
CA VAL A 161 -3.13 2.44 9.65
C VAL A 161 -3.49 2.38 11.13
N MET A 162 -2.57 2.80 12.00
CA MET A 162 -2.78 2.90 13.44
C MET A 162 -2.37 4.29 13.92
N ARG A 163 -3.16 4.91 14.80
CA ARG A 163 -2.77 6.14 15.49
C ARG A 163 -1.66 5.86 16.51
N SER A 164 -0.67 6.76 16.59
CA SER A 164 0.54 6.62 17.42
C SER A 164 0.24 6.35 18.90
N GLU A 165 -0.84 6.93 19.43
CA GLU A 165 -1.37 6.69 20.79
C GLU A 165 -1.66 5.22 21.11
N ASN A 166 -1.85 4.37 20.07
CA ASN A 166 -2.16 2.95 20.21
C ASN A 166 -0.96 2.02 19.97
N VAL A 167 0.24 2.55 19.69
CA VAL A 167 1.44 1.75 19.36
C VAL A 167 1.77 0.68 20.42
N ALA A 168 1.50 0.97 21.70
CA ALA A 168 1.72 0.02 22.79
C ALA A 168 0.88 -1.28 22.67
N LYS A 169 -0.23 -1.25 21.92
CA LYS A 169 -1.11 -2.39 21.65
C LYS A 169 -0.85 -3.04 20.28
N ALA A 170 0.05 -2.47 19.47
CA ALA A 170 0.29 -2.93 18.13
C ALA A 170 0.89 -4.35 18.07
N GLN A 171 0.74 -4.99 16.92
CA GLN A 171 1.35 -6.27 16.59
C GLN A 171 1.87 -6.29 15.15
N GLY A 172 2.92 -7.09 14.91
CA GLY A 172 3.46 -7.28 13.56
C GLY A 172 4.35 -6.14 13.10
N ALA A 173 4.51 -6.00 11.79
CA ALA A 173 5.41 -5.02 11.20
C ALA A 173 4.83 -3.60 11.24
N LEU A 174 5.63 -2.63 11.69
CA LEU A 174 5.27 -1.22 11.69
C LEU A 174 6.05 -0.44 10.63
N PHE A 175 5.36 0.49 9.97
CA PHE A 175 5.98 1.52 9.13
C PHE A 175 5.78 2.90 9.75
N VAL A 176 6.87 3.59 10.06
CA VAL A 176 6.88 4.88 10.74
C VAL A 176 7.55 5.93 9.85
N PRO A 177 6.81 6.57 8.93
CA PRO A 177 7.39 7.59 8.07
C PRO A 177 7.73 8.86 8.84
N ASN A 178 8.85 9.50 8.51
CA ASN A 178 9.29 10.75 9.13
C ASN A 178 9.41 10.68 10.67
N PHE A 179 10.07 9.64 11.19
CA PHE A 179 10.29 9.40 12.62
C PHE A 179 10.86 10.62 13.36
N ASP A 180 11.73 11.38 12.72
CA ASP A 180 12.31 12.60 13.30
C ASP A 180 11.27 13.70 13.62
N LEU A 181 10.08 13.66 12.99
CA LEU A 181 8.99 14.61 13.21
C LEU A 181 8.01 14.20 14.31
N LEU A 182 8.12 12.98 14.85
CA LEU A 182 7.31 12.54 15.99
C LEU A 182 7.59 13.39 17.24
N SER A 183 6.64 13.44 18.17
CA SER A 183 6.91 13.92 19.53
C SER A 183 7.84 12.96 20.28
N GLU A 184 8.51 13.43 21.33
CA GLU A 184 9.42 12.57 22.11
C GLU A 184 8.72 11.36 22.74
N ASP A 185 7.47 11.52 23.20
CA ASP A 185 6.67 10.42 23.75
C ASP A 185 6.34 9.36 22.67
N GLU A 186 6.04 9.80 21.45
CA GLU A 186 5.79 8.89 20.33
C GLU A 186 7.07 8.20 19.85
N LYS A 187 8.20 8.91 19.82
CA LYS A 187 9.51 8.29 19.53
C LYS A 187 9.80 7.19 20.54
N GLN A 188 9.59 7.48 21.84
CA GLN A 188 9.78 6.51 22.91
C GLN A 188 8.82 5.30 22.77
N ALA A 189 7.54 5.54 22.47
CA ALA A 189 6.57 4.46 22.26
C ALA A 189 6.98 3.53 21.09
N VAL A 190 7.50 4.11 20.02
CA VAL A 190 7.99 3.35 18.86
C VAL A 190 9.28 2.58 19.17
N THR A 191 10.22 3.15 19.92
CA THR A 191 11.47 2.45 20.30
C THR A 191 11.24 1.34 21.33
N ASP A 192 10.24 1.51 22.21
CA ASP A 192 9.84 0.51 23.19
C ASP A 192 9.04 -0.65 22.60
N TYR A 193 8.51 -0.51 21.38
CA TYR A 193 7.79 -1.57 20.68
C TYR A 193 8.68 -2.83 20.55
N LYS A 194 8.10 -4.02 20.83
CA LYS A 194 8.78 -5.33 20.74
C LYS A 194 7.96 -6.42 20.03
N ASN A 195 6.72 -6.14 19.63
CA ASN A 195 5.82 -7.17 19.08
C ASN A 195 5.98 -7.40 17.57
N GLY A 196 7.09 -6.91 16.99
CA GLY A 196 7.43 -7.11 15.60
C GLY A 196 8.50 -6.14 15.09
N PRO A 197 8.85 -6.25 13.79
CA PRO A 197 9.83 -5.41 13.15
C PRO A 197 9.31 -3.99 12.92
N VAL A 198 10.21 -3.02 12.91
CA VAL A 198 9.88 -1.61 12.62
C VAL A 198 10.75 -1.13 11.46
N VAL A 199 10.11 -0.44 10.51
CA VAL A 199 10.78 0.31 9.44
C VAL A 199 10.44 1.77 9.60
N CYS A 200 11.45 2.62 9.65
CA CYS A 200 11.30 4.06 9.79
C CYS A 200 11.93 4.78 8.59
N THR A 201 11.42 5.96 8.26
CA THR A 201 12.15 6.96 7.48
C THR A 201 12.36 8.22 8.29
N ALA A 202 13.42 8.97 8.01
CA ALA A 202 13.69 10.27 8.63
C ALA A 202 14.52 11.15 7.69
N ALA A 203 14.56 12.46 7.93
CA ALA A 203 15.60 13.29 7.33
C ALA A 203 16.97 12.80 7.81
N ALA A 204 17.96 12.72 6.92
CA ALA A 204 19.31 12.29 7.30
C ALA A 204 20.11 13.43 7.98
N GLU A 205 19.71 14.68 7.78
CA GLU A 205 20.33 15.85 8.41
C GLU A 205 20.20 15.79 9.94
N ASN A 206 21.34 15.76 10.65
CA ASN A 206 21.40 15.75 12.12
C ASN A 206 20.58 14.64 12.79
N PHE A 207 20.43 13.49 12.12
CA PHE A 207 19.68 12.36 12.64
C PHE A 207 20.54 11.09 12.63
N ALA A 208 20.62 10.43 13.79
CA ALA A 208 21.14 9.08 13.89
C ALA A 208 20.21 8.23 14.75
N PRO A 209 19.81 7.01 14.31
CA PRO A 209 18.99 6.11 15.12
C PRO A 209 19.58 5.83 16.52
N ALA A 210 20.91 5.79 16.63
CA ALA A 210 21.63 5.55 17.88
C ALA A 210 21.37 6.59 18.97
N ASP A 211 21.04 7.84 18.60
CA ASP A 211 20.70 8.91 19.55
C ASP A 211 19.43 8.61 20.34
N TYR A 212 18.58 7.72 19.79
CA TYR A 212 17.34 7.24 20.39
C TYR A 212 17.47 5.83 20.96
N GLY A 213 18.70 5.33 21.13
CA GLY A 213 18.97 3.97 21.63
C GLY A 213 18.62 2.86 20.64
N ILE A 214 18.42 3.20 19.35
CA ILE A 214 18.05 2.22 18.32
C ILE A 214 19.31 1.58 17.76
N CYS A 215 19.41 0.26 17.91
CA CYS A 215 20.41 -0.55 17.21
C CYS A 215 19.81 -1.04 15.89
N SER A 216 20.09 -0.31 14.81
CA SER A 216 19.49 -0.62 13.52
C SER A 216 20.10 -1.87 12.87
N ASP A 217 19.24 -2.74 12.32
CA ASP A 217 19.67 -3.90 11.53
C ASP A 217 20.13 -3.52 10.14
N ILE A 218 19.43 -2.55 9.53
CA ILE A 218 19.77 -1.86 8.29
C ILE A 218 19.56 -0.37 8.52
N CYS A 219 20.47 0.46 8.02
CA CYS A 219 20.33 1.90 7.94
C CYS A 219 20.93 2.37 6.62
N VAL A 220 20.10 2.91 5.73
CA VAL A 220 20.50 3.40 4.41
C VAL A 220 20.12 4.87 4.27
N VAL A 221 20.91 5.62 3.51
CA VAL A 221 20.70 7.05 3.23
C VAL A 221 20.64 7.21 1.72
N ASP A 222 19.70 8.01 1.21
CA ASP A 222 19.66 8.41 -0.19
C ASP A 222 20.85 9.33 -0.51
N PRO A 223 21.86 8.87 -1.29
CA PRO A 223 23.05 9.66 -1.54
C PRO A 223 22.89 10.63 -2.72
N PHE A 224 21.76 10.58 -3.45
CA PHE A 224 21.57 11.34 -4.69
C PHE A 224 20.62 12.54 -4.53
N SER A 225 20.15 12.80 -3.31
CA SER A 225 19.32 13.95 -2.98
C SER A 225 20.11 15.04 -2.26
N ASP A 226 19.87 16.30 -2.61
CA ASP A 226 20.41 17.46 -1.87
C ASP A 226 19.82 17.59 -0.46
N TYR A 227 18.65 16.97 -0.22
CA TYR A 227 17.97 16.89 1.07
C TYR A 227 17.75 15.42 1.45
N PRO A 228 18.84 14.70 1.79
CA PRO A 228 18.83 13.25 1.89
C PRO A 228 17.88 12.76 2.97
N MET A 229 17.14 11.71 2.62
CA MET A 229 16.33 10.92 3.56
C MET A 229 17.10 9.65 3.93
N CYS A 230 16.85 9.14 5.13
CA CYS A 230 17.34 7.84 5.56
C CYS A 230 16.17 6.90 5.87
N ALA A 231 16.42 5.61 5.71
CA ALA A 231 15.54 4.53 6.12
C ALA A 231 16.30 3.58 7.03
N PHE A 232 15.67 3.17 8.12
CA PHE A 232 16.31 2.29 9.10
C PHE A 232 15.31 1.31 9.69
N THR A 233 15.82 0.17 10.16
CA THR A 233 15.02 -0.89 10.73
C THR A 233 15.55 -1.36 12.07
N PHE A 234 14.66 -1.83 12.94
CA PHE A 234 15.03 -2.49 14.19
C PHE A 234 13.98 -3.55 14.55
N ASN A 235 14.32 -4.39 15.54
CA ASN A 235 13.58 -5.60 15.89
C ASN A 235 13.39 -6.55 14.70
N THR A 236 14.38 -6.66 13.82
CA THR A 236 14.28 -7.51 12.64
C THR A 236 15.46 -8.49 12.56
N ASN A 237 15.37 -9.45 11.65
CA ASN A 237 16.45 -10.36 11.30
C ASN A 237 16.45 -10.55 9.79
N ILE A 238 17.01 -9.58 9.08
CA ILE A 238 17.04 -9.57 7.61
C ILE A 238 18.28 -10.33 7.15
N GLU A 239 18.07 -11.45 6.44
CA GLU A 239 19.15 -12.28 5.90
C GLU A 239 19.84 -11.61 4.70
N ASN A 240 19.07 -11.14 3.71
CA ASN A 240 19.59 -10.57 2.46
C ASN A 240 19.69 -9.05 2.51
N LYS A 241 20.59 -8.52 3.35
CA LYS A 241 20.81 -7.07 3.50
C LYS A 241 21.45 -6.45 2.25
N ASP A 242 22.26 -7.22 1.52
CA ASP A 242 22.98 -6.76 0.34
C ASP A 242 22.05 -6.36 -0.80
N ALA A 243 20.97 -7.14 -1.03
CA ALA A 243 19.98 -6.81 -2.06
C ALA A 243 19.28 -5.47 -1.82
N ILE A 244 19.07 -5.10 -0.55
CA ILE A 244 18.45 -3.84 -0.16
C ILE A 244 19.43 -2.69 -0.33
N THR A 245 20.67 -2.88 0.09
CA THR A 245 21.71 -1.84 0.03
C THR A 245 22.08 -1.52 -1.42
N ALA A 246 22.16 -2.54 -2.28
CA ALA A 246 22.48 -2.38 -3.70
C ALA A 246 21.47 -1.49 -4.47
N LEU A 247 20.20 -1.47 -4.05
CA LEU A 247 19.19 -0.60 -4.68
C LEU A 247 19.48 0.89 -4.46
N VAL A 248 20.02 1.25 -3.28
CA VAL A 248 20.30 2.64 -2.90
C VAL A 248 21.52 3.21 -3.64
N GLU A 249 22.36 2.35 -4.21
CA GLU A 249 23.56 2.74 -4.96
C GLU A 249 23.28 3.17 -6.40
N VAL A 250 22.05 2.99 -6.89
CA VAL A 250 21.66 3.28 -8.29
C VAL A 250 20.98 4.65 -8.37
N ASP A 251 21.59 5.60 -9.07
CA ASP A 251 20.96 6.88 -9.40
C ASP A 251 19.94 6.71 -10.53
N ASP A 252 18.75 7.26 -10.34
CA ASP A 252 17.70 7.31 -11.36
C ASP A 252 17.91 8.42 -12.41
N GLY A 253 18.91 9.28 -12.21
CA GLY A 253 19.25 10.38 -13.11
C GLY A 253 18.25 11.52 -13.09
N THR A 254 17.25 11.49 -12.19
CA THR A 254 16.34 12.62 -11.99
C THR A 254 17.08 13.78 -11.34
N GLU A 255 16.78 15.00 -11.76
CA GLU A 255 17.47 16.19 -11.24
C GLU A 255 16.96 16.56 -9.84
N ASN A 256 17.86 17.09 -9.01
CA ASN A 256 17.48 17.75 -7.76
C ASN A 256 16.71 19.05 -8.02
N LEU A 257 15.92 19.46 -7.03
CA LEU A 257 15.21 20.73 -7.05
C LEU A 257 16.22 21.88 -7.11
N GLN A 258 16.10 22.75 -8.11
CA GLN A 258 17.03 23.86 -8.31
C GLN A 258 16.71 25.03 -7.37
N GLY A 259 17.75 25.61 -6.77
CA GLY A 259 17.63 26.78 -5.88
C GLY A 259 17.28 26.41 -4.43
N ASP A 260 16.93 27.41 -3.63
CA ASP A 260 16.47 27.20 -2.26
C ASP A 260 15.05 26.58 -2.28
N PRO A 261 14.81 25.43 -1.62
CA PRO A 261 13.49 24.82 -1.60
C PRO A 261 12.40 25.74 -1.06
N VAL A 262 12.72 26.67 -0.17
CA VAL A 262 11.76 27.65 0.37
C VAL A 262 11.18 28.52 -0.75
N ASP A 263 11.99 28.83 -1.76
CA ASP A 263 11.64 29.70 -2.89
C ASP A 263 10.99 28.92 -4.06
N ALA A 264 10.93 27.59 -3.98
CA ALA A 264 10.32 26.77 -5.03
C ALA A 264 8.83 27.11 -5.21
N ALA A 265 8.44 27.35 -6.47
CA ALA A 265 7.07 27.65 -6.82
C ALA A 265 6.18 26.42 -6.64
N GLU A 266 4.97 26.63 -6.14
CA GLU A 266 3.99 25.57 -5.93
C GLU A 266 2.97 25.54 -7.07
N HIS A 267 2.32 24.39 -7.25
CA HIS A 267 1.33 24.21 -8.31
C HIS A 267 -0.02 24.88 -7.97
N GLY A 268 -0.62 25.52 -8.98
CA GLY A 268 -1.93 26.20 -8.81
C GLY A 268 -3.13 25.27 -8.65
N ASN A 269 -2.98 23.97 -8.92
CA ASN A 269 -4.04 22.99 -8.75
C ASN A 269 -3.49 21.65 -8.21
N VAL A 270 -3.59 21.46 -6.90
CA VAL A 270 -3.14 20.24 -6.21
C VAL A 270 -4.08 19.03 -6.34
N LEU A 271 -5.25 19.19 -6.96
CA LEU A 271 -6.07 18.04 -7.40
C LEU A 271 -5.41 17.38 -8.62
N VAL A 272 -4.69 18.16 -9.43
CA VAL A 272 -3.94 17.64 -10.55
C VAL A 272 -2.51 17.34 -10.09
N GLU A 273 -1.77 18.34 -9.66
CA GLU A 273 -0.36 18.17 -9.34
C GLU A 273 -0.15 17.68 -7.90
N THR A 274 0.97 17.01 -7.65
CA THR A 274 1.45 16.82 -6.28
C THR A 274 2.10 18.12 -5.81
N LEU A 275 2.24 18.29 -4.50
CA LEU A 275 3.13 19.30 -3.96
C LEU A 275 4.53 19.19 -4.58
N THR A 276 5.25 20.30 -4.71
CA THR A 276 6.63 20.30 -5.18
C THR A 276 7.56 19.69 -4.12
N PHE A 277 8.12 18.52 -4.40
CA PHE A 277 9.04 17.83 -3.48
C PHE A 277 10.49 17.88 -3.97
N CYS A 278 11.44 17.93 -3.03
CA CYS A 278 12.82 17.57 -3.33
C CYS A 278 12.91 16.10 -3.75
N LYS A 279 13.95 15.79 -4.52
CA LYS A 279 14.24 14.44 -4.99
C LYS A 279 14.35 13.49 -3.81
N VAL A 280 13.72 12.33 -3.95
CA VAL A 280 14.13 11.11 -3.26
C VAL A 280 14.33 10.09 -4.37
N ASN A 281 15.53 9.56 -4.45
CA ASN A 281 15.98 8.71 -5.54
C ASN A 281 15.15 7.41 -5.61
N THR A 282 14.80 6.98 -6.83
CA THR A 282 13.98 5.78 -7.06
C THR A 282 14.58 4.55 -6.38
N GLY A 283 15.90 4.37 -6.44
CA GLY A 283 16.58 3.25 -5.77
C GLY A 283 16.41 3.25 -4.24
N PHE A 284 16.31 4.42 -3.61
CA PHE A 284 15.99 4.53 -2.18
C PHE A 284 14.54 4.15 -1.88
N VAL A 285 13.60 4.54 -2.75
CA VAL A 285 12.18 4.17 -2.62
C VAL A 285 11.98 2.68 -2.79
N GLU A 286 12.64 2.06 -3.78
CA GLU A 286 12.65 0.62 -4.01
C GLU A 286 13.24 -0.13 -2.82
N ALA A 287 14.31 0.38 -2.21
CA ALA A 287 14.87 -0.18 -0.98
C ALA A 287 13.86 -0.12 0.18
N CYS A 288 13.15 0.99 0.36
CA CYS A 288 12.07 1.11 1.36
C CYS A 288 10.94 0.10 1.12
N ALA A 289 10.51 -0.05 -0.14
CA ALA A 289 9.49 -1.02 -0.53
C ALA A 289 9.95 -2.46 -0.27
N LEU A 290 11.19 -2.81 -0.61
CA LEU A 290 11.74 -4.13 -0.36
C LEU A 290 11.92 -4.42 1.14
N LEU A 291 12.35 -3.43 1.93
CA LEU A 291 12.42 -3.53 3.40
C LEU A 291 11.05 -3.89 3.97
N LEU A 292 10.03 -3.11 3.64
CA LEU A 292 8.67 -3.34 4.11
C LEU A 292 8.10 -4.67 3.64
N LYS A 293 8.42 -5.09 2.41
CA LYS A 293 8.00 -6.41 1.89
C LYS A 293 8.63 -7.54 2.70
N THR A 294 9.92 -7.40 3.00
CA THR A 294 10.72 -8.42 3.69
C THR A 294 10.27 -8.61 5.12
N VAL A 295 9.92 -7.53 5.82
CA VAL A 295 9.53 -7.59 7.23
C VAL A 295 8.01 -7.76 7.44
N GLY A 296 7.21 -7.42 6.43
CA GLY A 296 5.76 -7.35 6.55
C GLY A 296 5.09 -8.71 6.75
N ASN A 297 5.47 -9.71 5.96
CA ASN A 297 4.77 -10.99 5.88
C ASN A 297 5.76 -12.16 5.73
N ASP A 298 5.78 -13.05 6.72
CA ASP A 298 6.56 -14.29 6.69
C ASP A 298 5.73 -15.52 6.26
N LEU A 299 4.40 -15.39 6.23
CA LEU A 299 3.48 -16.50 5.95
C LEU A 299 3.23 -16.70 4.46
N PHE A 300 3.19 -15.62 3.66
CA PHE A 300 3.02 -15.72 2.20
C PHE A 300 4.09 -14.94 1.45
N THR A 301 4.70 -15.57 0.46
CA THR A 301 5.52 -14.87 -0.53
C THR A 301 4.77 -14.79 -1.86
N CYS A 302 4.94 -13.67 -2.56
CA CYS A 302 4.38 -13.46 -3.88
C CYS A 302 5.32 -12.63 -4.77
N ASN A 303 5.37 -12.99 -6.05
CA ASN A 303 6.07 -12.23 -7.08
C ASN A 303 5.36 -10.92 -7.45
N LEU A 304 4.06 -10.80 -7.15
CA LEU A 304 3.27 -9.58 -7.30
C LEU A 304 3.00 -8.93 -5.93
N PRO A 305 2.66 -7.63 -5.89
CA PRO A 305 2.18 -6.97 -4.68
C PRO A 305 1.00 -7.74 -4.06
N ILE A 306 1.12 -8.04 -2.76
CA ILE A 306 0.14 -8.82 -2.01
C ILE A 306 -0.17 -8.15 -0.66
N MET A 307 -1.44 -8.16 -0.27
CA MET A 307 -1.91 -7.75 1.05
C MET A 307 -2.68 -8.90 1.68
N PRO A 308 -2.06 -9.67 2.60
CA PRO A 308 -2.70 -10.79 3.27
C PRO A 308 -3.41 -10.34 4.54
N MET A 309 -4.58 -10.93 4.79
CA MET A 309 -5.38 -10.75 5.99
C MET A 309 -5.78 -12.10 6.56
N GLN A 310 -5.66 -12.27 7.86
CA GLN A 310 -6.28 -13.38 8.57
C GLN A 310 -7.71 -13.00 8.94
N MET A 311 -8.64 -13.88 8.59
CA MET A 311 -10.06 -13.75 8.89
C MET A 311 -10.39 -14.48 10.20
N ALA A 312 -11.47 -14.09 10.89
CA ALA A 312 -11.89 -14.64 12.17
C ALA A 312 -12.30 -16.13 12.12
N ASP A 313 -12.60 -16.65 10.93
CA ASP A 313 -12.86 -18.07 10.70
C ASP A 313 -11.57 -18.89 10.41
N GLY A 314 -10.41 -18.24 10.52
CA GLY A 314 -9.08 -18.85 10.41
C GLY A 314 -8.54 -18.95 8.97
N ARG A 315 -9.30 -18.53 7.95
CA ARG A 315 -8.78 -18.48 6.58
C ARG A 315 -8.01 -17.19 6.31
N TYR A 316 -7.26 -17.17 5.22
CA TYR A 316 -6.46 -16.03 4.80
C TYR A 316 -7.03 -15.42 3.53
N ARG A 317 -7.38 -14.14 3.57
CA ARG A 317 -7.78 -13.38 2.38
C ARG A 317 -6.57 -12.67 1.79
N LEU A 318 -6.32 -12.90 0.51
CA LEU A 318 -5.19 -12.36 -0.23
C LEU A 318 -5.69 -11.40 -1.30
N TYR A 319 -5.30 -10.12 -1.20
CA TYR A 319 -5.45 -9.15 -2.28
C TYR A 319 -4.17 -9.11 -3.08
N ILE A 320 -4.22 -9.48 -4.36
CA ILE A 320 -3.04 -9.53 -5.23
C ILE A 320 -3.21 -8.55 -6.38
N THR A 321 -2.36 -7.53 -6.43
CA THR A 321 -2.44 -6.44 -7.42
C THR A 321 -1.48 -6.69 -8.58
N ASN A 322 -1.93 -6.44 -9.81
CA ASN A 322 -1.06 -6.46 -10.98
C ASN A 322 -0.68 -5.01 -11.36
N PRO A 323 0.60 -4.62 -11.22
CA PRO A 323 1.03 -3.28 -11.61
C PRO A 323 1.05 -3.10 -13.14
N ALA A 324 1.11 -4.18 -13.92
CA ALA A 324 1.14 -4.09 -15.37
C ALA A 324 -0.23 -3.72 -15.94
N MET A 325 -0.35 -2.49 -16.43
CA MET A 325 -1.63 -1.89 -16.84
C MET A 325 -2.26 -2.51 -18.09
N ASN A 326 -1.43 -2.99 -19.02
CA ASN A 326 -1.87 -3.40 -20.35
C ASN A 326 -1.68 -4.89 -20.63
N SER A 327 -1.25 -5.66 -19.63
CA SER A 327 -1.02 -7.10 -19.77
C SER A 327 -1.49 -7.85 -18.53
N TYR A 328 -2.02 -9.05 -18.74
CA TYR A 328 -2.40 -9.91 -17.64
C TYR A 328 -1.16 -10.44 -16.91
N GLY A 329 -1.13 -10.27 -15.60
CA GLY A 329 -0.13 -10.87 -14.73
C GLY A 329 -0.43 -12.32 -14.38
N PHE A 330 0.55 -12.95 -13.74
CA PHE A 330 0.36 -14.19 -13.00
C PHE A 330 1.05 -14.08 -11.65
N ALA A 331 0.25 -14.27 -10.60
CA ALA A 331 0.75 -14.38 -9.24
C ALA A 331 1.22 -15.81 -9.00
N ILE A 332 2.42 -15.96 -8.43
CA ILE A 332 2.91 -17.19 -7.84
C ILE A 332 2.95 -16.93 -6.34
N VAL A 333 2.04 -17.56 -5.61
CA VAL A 333 1.92 -17.42 -4.16
C VAL A 333 2.50 -18.68 -3.51
N THR A 334 3.34 -18.50 -2.49
CA THR A 334 3.86 -19.62 -1.68
C THR A 334 3.56 -19.36 -0.22
N ALA A 335 2.92 -20.32 0.44
CA ALA A 335 2.61 -20.27 1.86
C ALA A 335 3.70 -20.92 2.72
N GLY A 336 3.80 -20.49 3.98
CA GLY A 336 4.66 -21.07 5.01
C GLY A 336 4.36 -22.54 5.33
N ARG A 337 3.16 -23.02 4.95
CA ARG A 337 2.64 -24.37 5.21
C ARG A 337 1.90 -24.93 3.99
N PRO A 338 1.64 -26.25 3.90
CA PRO A 338 0.82 -26.83 2.84
C PRO A 338 -0.54 -26.14 2.76
N ILE A 339 -1.07 -26.04 1.54
CA ILE A 339 -2.35 -25.39 1.25
C ILE A 339 -3.42 -26.46 1.10
N LYS A 340 -4.49 -26.34 1.91
CA LYS A 340 -5.65 -27.23 1.87
C LYS A 340 -6.62 -26.84 0.78
N ASP A 341 -6.92 -25.54 0.66
CA ASP A 341 -7.90 -25.03 -0.30
C ASP A 341 -7.61 -23.59 -0.71
N VAL A 342 -8.05 -23.23 -1.92
CA VAL A 342 -7.97 -21.88 -2.46
C VAL A 342 -9.24 -21.57 -3.24
N ALA A 343 -10.00 -20.57 -2.77
CA ALA A 343 -11.21 -20.09 -3.41
C ALA A 343 -10.97 -18.72 -4.08
N ASN A 344 -11.46 -18.56 -5.31
CA ASN A 344 -11.45 -17.26 -5.98
C ASN A 344 -12.69 -16.47 -5.57
N ILE A 345 -12.48 -15.27 -5.04
CA ILE A 345 -13.54 -14.40 -4.52
C ILE A 345 -13.86 -13.30 -5.50
N SER A 346 -12.83 -12.74 -6.14
CA SER A 346 -13.05 -11.86 -7.28
C SER A 346 -13.65 -12.65 -8.45
N THR A 347 -14.72 -12.13 -9.02
CA THR A 347 -15.42 -12.76 -10.15
C THR A 347 -14.75 -12.53 -11.51
N TYR A 348 -13.58 -11.89 -11.56
CA TYR A 348 -12.80 -11.73 -12.77
C TYR A 348 -11.30 -11.56 -12.46
N PRO A 349 -10.39 -12.30 -13.13
CA PRO A 349 -10.66 -13.37 -14.07
C PRO A 349 -11.06 -14.67 -13.32
N VAL A 350 -12.10 -15.37 -13.77
CA VAL A 350 -12.64 -16.61 -13.13
C VAL A 350 -11.76 -17.84 -13.40
N LEU A 351 -10.47 -17.66 -13.72
CA LEU A 351 -9.62 -18.83 -13.96
C LEU A 351 -9.32 -19.53 -12.64
N PRO A 352 -9.51 -20.86 -12.55
CA PRO A 352 -9.09 -21.63 -11.39
C PRO A 352 -7.61 -21.42 -11.11
N VAL A 353 -7.24 -21.46 -9.83
CA VAL A 353 -5.83 -21.49 -9.45
C VAL A 353 -5.19 -22.80 -9.88
N LYS A 354 -3.87 -22.80 -9.98
CA LYS A 354 -3.11 -23.99 -10.37
C LYS A 354 -2.08 -24.29 -9.31
N PHE A 355 -2.22 -25.41 -8.61
CA PHE A 355 -1.26 -25.82 -7.61
C PHE A 355 0.05 -26.23 -8.27
N VAL A 356 1.18 -25.84 -7.67
CA VAL A 356 2.53 -26.12 -8.18
C VAL A 356 3.40 -26.67 -7.06
N ASP A 357 4.31 -27.56 -7.41
CA ASP A 357 5.24 -28.19 -6.47
C ASP A 357 6.44 -27.28 -6.18
N SER A 358 6.74 -26.34 -7.09
CA SER A 358 7.72 -25.28 -6.87
C SER A 358 7.29 -23.96 -7.52
N PRO A 359 7.76 -22.80 -7.00
CA PRO A 359 7.48 -21.50 -7.60
C PRO A 359 7.91 -21.39 -9.07
N ASP A 360 8.96 -22.12 -9.47
CA ASP A 360 9.54 -22.08 -10.82
C ASP A 360 8.91 -23.10 -11.79
N GLU A 361 7.92 -23.88 -11.34
CA GLU A 361 7.28 -24.90 -12.17
C GLU A 361 6.56 -24.27 -13.38
N HIS A 362 6.88 -24.76 -14.58
CA HIS A 362 6.16 -24.35 -15.78
C HIS A 362 4.76 -24.96 -15.81
N VAL A 363 3.73 -24.12 -15.66
CA VAL A 363 2.33 -24.57 -15.63
C VAL A 363 1.66 -24.42 -16.99
N SER A 364 1.09 -25.52 -17.50
CA SER A 364 0.30 -25.52 -18.75
C SER A 364 -1.05 -24.79 -18.59
N TRP A 365 -1.82 -24.65 -19.67
CA TRP A 365 -3.15 -24.03 -19.63
C TRP A 365 -4.18 -24.84 -18.83
N ILE A 366 -3.98 -26.15 -18.70
CA ILE A 366 -4.85 -27.06 -17.95
C ILE A 366 -4.58 -26.89 -16.45
N GLY A 367 -5.65 -26.90 -15.62
CA GLY A 367 -5.53 -26.84 -14.17
C GLY A 367 -4.77 -28.03 -13.59
N LYS A 368 -4.08 -27.82 -12.47
CA LYS A 368 -3.47 -28.88 -11.66
C LYS A 368 -4.12 -28.80 -10.27
N ASP A 369 -4.85 -29.83 -9.93
CA ASP A 369 -5.51 -29.96 -8.61
C ASP A 369 -4.45 -30.18 -7.53
N SER A 370 -4.77 -29.77 -6.29
CA SER A 370 -3.90 -30.02 -5.14
C SER A 370 -3.87 -31.51 -4.80
N SER A 371 -2.70 -32.06 -4.52
CA SER A 371 -2.56 -33.36 -3.84
C SER A 371 -2.50 -33.24 -2.32
N GLY A 372 -2.78 -32.04 -1.77
CA GLY A 372 -2.75 -31.74 -0.34
C GLY A 372 -1.34 -31.51 0.24
N THR A 373 -0.31 -31.49 -0.61
CA THR A 373 1.09 -31.29 -0.20
C THR A 373 1.68 -29.99 -0.72
N GLN A 374 1.04 -29.36 -1.71
CA GLN A 374 1.55 -28.16 -2.35
C GLN A 374 1.51 -26.98 -1.38
N ARG A 375 2.59 -26.21 -1.41
CA ARG A 375 2.70 -24.93 -0.68
C ARG A 375 2.50 -23.74 -1.60
N SER A 376 2.42 -23.97 -2.91
CA SER A 376 2.43 -22.92 -3.91
C SER A 376 1.30 -23.10 -4.90
N PHE A 377 0.76 -21.98 -5.37
CA PHE A 377 -0.19 -21.96 -6.47
C PHE A 377 0.02 -20.75 -7.37
N ARG A 378 -0.49 -20.85 -8.59
CA ARG A 378 -0.51 -19.79 -9.58
C ARG A 378 -1.92 -19.28 -9.80
N ALA A 379 -2.10 -17.96 -9.76
CA ALA A 379 -3.37 -17.28 -10.06
C ALA A 379 -3.21 -16.26 -11.19
N LYS A 380 -4.24 -16.09 -12.00
CA LYS A 380 -4.28 -15.05 -13.04
C LYS A 380 -4.72 -13.73 -12.40
N VAL A 381 -4.09 -12.63 -12.81
CA VAL A 381 -4.47 -11.27 -12.37
C VAL A 381 -4.69 -10.40 -13.60
N THR A 382 -5.74 -9.59 -13.57
CA THR A 382 -6.16 -8.72 -14.69
C THR A 382 -5.20 -7.56 -14.91
N PRO A 383 -5.15 -6.97 -16.13
CA PRO A 383 -4.31 -5.81 -16.41
C PRO A 383 -4.65 -4.65 -15.49
N GLY A 384 -3.66 -4.15 -14.75
CA GLY A 384 -3.84 -3.09 -13.74
C GLY A 384 -4.86 -3.42 -12.66
N GLY A 385 -5.24 -4.69 -12.51
CA GLY A 385 -6.36 -5.11 -11.67
C GLY A 385 -5.93 -5.69 -10.32
N VAL A 386 -6.89 -6.27 -9.62
CA VAL A 386 -6.65 -7.02 -8.39
C VAL A 386 -7.46 -8.31 -8.40
N THR A 387 -6.85 -9.40 -7.94
CA THR A 387 -7.51 -10.69 -7.70
C THR A 387 -7.60 -10.91 -6.20
N ILE A 388 -8.77 -11.34 -5.71
CA ILE A 388 -9.00 -11.67 -4.31
C ILE A 388 -9.17 -13.17 -4.18
N LEU A 389 -8.37 -13.79 -3.31
CA LEU A 389 -8.39 -15.21 -3.04
C LEU A 389 -8.57 -15.45 -1.54
N ASP A 390 -9.30 -16.49 -1.18
CA ASP A 390 -9.28 -17.02 0.18
C ASP A 390 -8.51 -18.33 0.21
N VAL A 391 -7.63 -18.48 1.20
CA VAL A 391 -6.69 -19.61 1.33
C VAL A 391 -6.85 -20.25 2.70
N VAL A 392 -6.91 -21.58 2.72
CA VAL A 392 -6.90 -22.38 3.95
C VAL A 392 -5.60 -23.18 4.01
N LEU A 393 -4.84 -23.02 5.09
CA LEU A 393 -3.59 -23.76 5.36
C LEU A 393 -3.82 -24.99 6.24
#